data_AF-A0A2A6NS45-F1
#
_entry.id   AF-A0A2A6NS45-F1
#
_cell.length_a   1.000
_cell.length_b   1.000
_cell.length_c   1.000
_cell.angle_alpha   90.00
_cell.angle_beta   90.00
_cell.angle_gamma   90.00
#
_symmetry.space_group_name_H-M   'P 1'
#
loop_
_entity.id
_entity.type
_entity.pdbx_description
1 polymer ?
#
loop_
_entity_poly.entity_id
_entity_poly.type
_entity_poly.pdbx_seq_one_letter_code
_entity_poly.pdbx_strand_id
1 'polypeptide(L)'
;MRDLILVTSVASAAALTAAPVSAQQPYDGLWSVTVVTKTGSCEPSSSSTVNVVDGKISAQGAAISGTVGSGGLVRVSINGAYANGQLSGNSGSGKWNGASAGVPCSGRWEASRQ
;
A
#
# COMPACT_ATOMS: atom_id res chain seq x y z
N MET A 1 28.48 -3.77 -72.41
CA MET A 1 28.98 -3.52 -71.05
C MET A 1 27.76 -3.42 -70.15
N ARG A 2 27.66 -4.29 -69.12
CA ARG A 2 26.54 -4.37 -68.17
C ARG A 2 27.00 -3.64 -66.91
N ASP A 3 26.51 -2.44 -66.68
CA ASP A 3 26.84 -1.71 -65.45
C ASP A 3 25.73 -1.88 -64.42
N LEU A 4 26.14 -2.38 -63.26
CA LEU A 4 25.31 -2.83 -62.15
C LEU A 4 24.69 -1.65 -61.40
N ILE A 5 23.42 -1.86 -61.05
CA ILE A 5 22.64 -1.10 -60.08
C ILE A 5 23.19 -1.34 -58.67
N LEU A 6 23.38 -0.28 -57.87
CA LEU A 6 23.49 -0.37 -56.42
C LEU A 6 22.52 0.64 -55.77
N VAL A 7 21.39 0.12 -55.31
CA VAL A 7 20.43 0.85 -54.46
C VAL A 7 20.82 0.57 -53.01
N THR A 8 21.34 1.56 -52.31
CA THR A 8 21.68 1.46 -50.88
C THR A 8 20.45 1.81 -50.04
N SER A 9 19.79 0.78 -49.49
CA SER A 9 18.70 0.92 -48.53
C SER A 9 19.26 1.27 -47.15
N VAL A 10 19.06 2.50 -46.69
CA VAL A 10 19.39 2.91 -45.31
C VAL A 10 18.28 2.39 -44.39
N ALA A 11 18.57 1.37 -43.59
CA ALA A 11 17.66 0.86 -42.58
C ALA A 11 17.80 1.70 -41.29
N SER A 12 16.83 2.56 -41.03
CA SER A 12 16.73 3.34 -39.79
C SER A 12 16.30 2.43 -38.63
N ALA A 13 17.22 2.08 -37.74
CA ALA A 13 16.90 1.36 -36.51
C ALA A 13 16.27 2.33 -35.48
N ALA A 14 14.95 2.28 -35.31
CA ALA A 14 14.26 2.99 -34.25
C ALA A 14 14.53 2.28 -32.90
N ALA A 15 15.35 2.91 -32.05
CA ALA A 15 15.55 2.44 -30.68
C ALA A 15 14.31 2.76 -29.84
N LEU A 16 13.49 1.75 -29.56
CA LEU A 16 12.37 1.83 -28.63
C LEU A 16 12.92 1.83 -27.20
N THR A 17 13.02 3.01 -26.58
CA THR A 17 13.29 3.12 -25.15
C THR A 17 12.03 2.71 -24.38
N ALA A 18 11.95 1.45 -23.97
CA ALA A 18 10.91 0.99 -23.06
C ALA A 18 11.11 1.67 -21.69
N ALA A 19 10.20 2.59 -21.33
CA ALA A 19 10.16 3.12 -19.98
C ALA A 19 9.80 1.99 -19.00
N PRO A 20 10.37 1.96 -17.78
CA PRO A 20 9.98 0.97 -16.78
C PRO A 20 8.52 1.18 -16.40
N VAL A 21 7.67 0.22 -16.75
CA VAL A 21 6.30 0.14 -16.24
C VAL A 21 6.39 -0.35 -14.80
N SER A 22 6.23 0.56 -13.83
CA SER A 22 6.09 0.15 -12.43
C SER A 22 4.77 -0.60 -12.29
N ALA A 23 4.84 -1.91 -12.04
CA ALA A 23 3.66 -2.71 -11.74
C ALA A 23 3.17 -2.34 -10.33
N GLN A 24 2.19 -1.44 -10.29
CA GLN A 24 1.53 -1.02 -9.07
C GLN A 24 1.07 -2.25 -8.29
N GLN A 25 1.40 -2.32 -6.99
CA GLN A 25 0.99 -3.45 -6.17
C GLN A 25 -0.55 -3.46 -6.09
N PRO A 26 -1.21 -4.63 -5.98
CA PRO A 26 -2.67 -4.75 -6.04
C PRO A 26 -3.42 -3.88 -5.02
N TYR A 27 -2.74 -3.50 -3.93
CA TYR A 27 -3.30 -2.77 -2.81
C TYR A 27 -2.82 -1.31 -2.70
N ASP A 28 -1.97 -0.84 -3.64
CA ASP A 28 -1.51 0.55 -3.66
C ASP A 28 -2.68 1.51 -3.90
N GLY A 29 -2.68 2.66 -3.21
CA GLY A 29 -3.71 3.69 -3.29
C GLY A 29 -4.14 4.22 -1.92
N LEU A 30 -5.18 5.06 -1.92
CA LEU A 30 -5.75 5.63 -0.70
C LEU A 30 -6.80 4.71 -0.09
N TRP A 31 -6.75 4.59 1.23
CA TRP A 31 -7.65 3.76 2.02
C TRP A 31 -8.21 4.56 3.20
N SER A 32 -9.52 4.47 3.39
CA SER A 32 -10.18 4.89 4.61
C SER A 32 -10.11 3.75 5.62
N VAL A 33 -9.55 4.01 6.79
CA VAL A 33 -9.40 3.02 7.87
C VAL A 33 -10.18 3.49 9.08
N THR A 34 -10.94 2.58 9.68
CA THR A 34 -11.64 2.80 10.95
C THR A 34 -11.12 1.81 11.98
N VAL A 35 -10.70 2.33 13.11
CA VAL A 35 -10.24 1.59 14.29
C VAL A 35 -11.34 1.64 15.33
N VAL A 36 -11.66 0.49 15.93
CA VAL A 36 -12.66 0.36 16.99
C VAL A 36 -12.02 -0.34 18.19
N THR A 37 -12.09 0.30 19.35
CA THR A 37 -11.67 -0.27 20.64
C THR A 37 -12.73 -1.25 21.13
N LYS A 38 -12.30 -2.45 21.50
CA LYS A 38 -13.16 -3.50 22.09
C LYS A 38 -12.81 -3.80 23.55
N THR A 39 -11.60 -3.44 23.97
CA THR A 39 -11.13 -3.64 25.35
C THR A 39 -10.25 -2.47 25.76
N GLY A 40 -10.40 -2.02 27.01
CA GLY A 40 -9.73 -0.83 27.55
C GLY A 40 -10.59 0.43 27.41
N SER A 41 -10.14 1.52 28.03
CA SER A 41 -10.83 2.81 28.06
C SER A 41 -10.22 3.86 27.12
N CYS A 42 -9.51 3.41 26.08
CA CYS A 42 -9.02 4.29 25.01
C CYS A 42 -10.19 4.85 24.19
N GLU A 43 -9.88 5.79 23.30
CA GLU A 43 -10.83 6.32 22.31
C GLU A 43 -11.66 5.18 21.68
N PRO A 44 -13.01 5.21 21.77
CA PRO A 44 -13.86 4.10 21.34
C PRO A 44 -13.73 3.79 19.85
N SER A 45 -13.56 4.81 19.01
CA SER A 45 -13.33 4.64 17.59
C SER A 45 -12.64 5.85 16.97
N SER A 46 -11.85 5.62 15.93
CA SER A 46 -11.23 6.69 15.15
C SER A 46 -11.11 6.28 13.69
N SER A 47 -11.20 7.24 12.77
CA SER A 47 -11.03 7.02 11.34
C SER A 47 -9.91 7.89 10.80
N SER A 48 -9.17 7.36 9.83
CA SER A 48 -8.04 8.05 9.19
C SER A 48 -7.86 7.56 7.76
N THR A 49 -7.26 8.40 6.92
CA THR A 49 -6.83 7.99 5.59
C THR A 49 -5.37 7.59 5.63
N VAL A 50 -5.06 6.45 5.01
CA VAL A 50 -3.70 5.98 4.79
C VAL A 50 -3.43 5.86 3.29
N ASN A 51 -2.17 6.02 2.91
CA ASN A 51 -1.70 5.84 1.55
C ASN A 51 -0.78 4.60 1.48
N VAL A 52 -1.05 3.72 0.53
CA VAL A 52 -0.24 2.53 0.25
C VAL A 52 0.52 2.76 -1.05
N VAL A 53 1.85 2.72 -0.99
CA VAL A 53 2.72 2.90 -2.15
C VAL A 53 3.81 1.83 -2.12
N ASP A 54 3.92 1.04 -3.18
CA ASP A 54 4.81 -0.13 -3.24
C ASP A 54 4.63 -1.07 -2.04
N GLY A 55 3.37 -1.24 -1.62
CA GLY A 55 3.01 -2.01 -0.43
C GLY A 55 3.41 -1.38 0.91
N LYS A 56 3.97 -0.16 0.95
CA LYS A 56 4.30 0.55 2.21
C LYS A 56 3.16 1.46 2.64
N ILE A 57 2.83 1.44 3.93
CA ILE A 57 1.73 2.22 4.49
C ILE A 57 2.27 3.52 5.09
N SER A 58 1.63 4.64 4.75
CA SER A 58 1.91 5.96 5.30
C SER A 58 0.61 6.70 5.66
N ALA A 59 0.66 7.62 6.62
CA ALA A 59 -0.44 8.51 6.95
C ALA A 59 0.07 9.90 7.31
N GLN A 60 -0.77 10.92 7.15
CA GLN A 60 -0.39 12.28 7.53
C GLN A 60 -0.19 12.40 9.04
N GLY A 61 0.93 12.98 9.46
CA GLY A 61 1.19 13.32 10.86
C GLY A 61 1.51 12.13 11.78
N ALA A 62 1.62 10.90 11.26
CA ALA A 62 1.92 9.71 12.06
C ALA A 62 3.16 8.98 11.54
N ALA A 63 4.09 8.68 12.45
CA ALA A 63 5.19 7.76 12.17
C ALA A 63 4.65 6.33 12.12
N ILE A 64 4.22 5.90 10.94
CA ILE A 64 3.73 4.55 10.69
C ILE A 64 4.86 3.71 10.08
N SER A 65 5.10 2.54 10.66
CA SER A 65 5.87 1.48 10.01
C SER A 65 4.91 0.35 9.65
N GLY A 66 4.58 0.19 8.38
CA GLY A 66 3.64 -0.84 7.97
C GLY A 66 3.76 -1.26 6.51
N THR A 67 3.31 -2.48 6.23
CA THR A 67 3.35 -3.08 4.90
C THR A 67 2.07 -3.84 4.57
N VAL A 68 1.74 -3.87 3.30
CA VAL A 68 0.76 -4.75 2.67
C VAL A 68 1.50 -5.66 1.70
N GLY A 69 1.48 -6.97 1.93
CA GLY A 69 2.02 -7.93 0.97
C GLY A 69 1.17 -8.05 -0.28
N SER A 70 1.73 -8.60 -1.37
CA SER A 70 1.00 -8.83 -2.63
C SER A 70 -0.26 -9.69 -2.47
N GLY A 71 -0.29 -10.58 -1.49
CA GLY A 71 -1.46 -11.37 -1.11
C GLY A 71 -2.43 -10.66 -0.15
N GLY A 72 -2.20 -9.38 0.19
CA GLY A 72 -3.07 -8.53 1.02
C GLY A 72 -2.80 -8.56 2.53
N LEU A 73 -1.77 -9.29 2.97
CA LEU A 73 -1.42 -9.40 4.38
C LEU A 73 -0.89 -8.07 4.92
N VAL A 74 -1.57 -7.52 5.93
CA VAL A 74 -1.26 -6.24 6.56
C VAL A 74 -0.50 -6.46 7.86
N ARG A 75 0.60 -5.73 8.05
CA ARG A 75 1.33 -5.62 9.32
C ARG A 75 1.70 -4.17 9.55
N VAL A 76 1.38 -3.64 10.73
CA VAL A 76 1.58 -2.24 11.08
C VAL A 76 2.07 -2.12 12.51
N SER A 77 2.98 -1.19 12.76
CA SER A 77 3.35 -0.69 14.09
C SER A 77 3.33 0.84 14.10
N ILE A 78 2.74 1.41 15.15
CA ILE A 78 2.59 2.87 15.35
C ILE A 78 2.77 3.16 16.83
N ASN A 79 3.83 3.87 17.22
CA ASN A 79 4.06 4.29 18.62
C ASN A 79 3.88 3.17 19.68
N GLY A 80 4.32 1.95 19.39
CA GLY A 80 4.18 0.79 20.29
C GLY A 80 2.82 0.07 20.23
N ALA A 81 1.87 0.56 19.44
CA ALA A 81 0.70 -0.21 19.00
C ALA A 81 1.06 -1.09 17.80
N TYR A 82 0.34 -2.20 17.66
CA TYR A 82 0.49 -3.17 16.59
C TYR A 82 -0.87 -3.48 15.98
N ALA A 83 -0.89 -3.63 14.66
CA ALA A 83 -2.07 -4.09 13.95
C ALA A 83 -1.69 -5.11 12.87
N ASN A 84 -2.55 -6.10 12.69
CA ASN A 84 -2.44 -7.08 11.62
C ASN A 84 -3.80 -7.39 11.02
N GLY A 85 -3.82 -7.85 9.78
CA GLY A 85 -5.06 -8.27 9.12
C GLY A 85 -4.85 -8.52 7.64
N GLN A 86 -5.91 -8.39 6.88
CA GLN A 86 -5.94 -8.86 5.50
C GLN A 86 -6.81 -7.92 4.64
N LEU A 87 -6.28 -7.52 3.49
CA LEU A 87 -7.02 -6.87 2.43
C LEU A 87 -7.48 -7.90 1.38
N SER A 88 -8.65 -7.65 0.80
CA SER A 88 -9.22 -8.41 -0.31
C SER A 88 -9.99 -7.46 -1.23
N GLY A 89 -9.51 -7.27 -2.45
CA GLY A 89 -10.06 -6.29 -3.38
C GLY A 89 -10.02 -4.87 -2.80
N ASN A 90 -11.21 -4.29 -2.57
CA ASN A 90 -11.39 -2.90 -2.12
C ASN A 90 -11.71 -2.78 -0.62
N SER A 91 -11.59 -3.87 0.15
CA SER A 91 -11.87 -3.87 1.59
C SER A 91 -10.85 -4.69 2.38
N GLY A 92 -10.87 -4.55 3.69
CA GLY A 92 -10.08 -5.37 4.57
C GLY A 92 -10.41 -5.16 6.03
N SER A 93 -9.88 -6.02 6.89
CA SER A 93 -10.05 -5.88 8.33
C SER A 93 -8.98 -6.64 9.10
N GLY A 94 -8.93 -6.39 10.40
CA GLY A 94 -8.03 -7.11 11.29
C GLY A 94 -8.19 -6.75 12.74
N LYS A 95 -7.12 -7.01 13.49
CA LYS A 95 -7.02 -6.76 14.93
C LYS A 95 -5.89 -5.79 15.21
N TRP A 96 -6.00 -5.10 16.33
CA TRP A 96 -4.94 -4.26 16.85
C TRP A 96 -4.86 -4.37 18.38
N ASN A 97 -3.69 -4.05 18.91
CA ASN A 97 -3.44 -3.88 20.33
C ASN A 97 -2.41 -2.78 20.55
N GLY A 98 -2.47 -2.09 21.68
CA GLY A 98 -1.55 -1.03 22.05
C GLY A 98 -1.77 -0.54 23.46
N ALA A 99 -1.11 0.55 23.82
CA ALA A 99 -1.34 1.22 25.09
C ALA A 99 -1.37 2.74 24.90
N SER A 100 -2.29 3.39 25.59
CA SER A 100 -2.40 4.86 25.63
C SER A 100 -2.31 5.32 27.07
N ALA A 101 -1.34 6.18 27.38
CA ALA A 101 -1.07 6.66 28.75
C ALA A 101 -0.98 5.53 29.80
N GLY A 102 -0.39 4.38 29.43
CA GLY A 102 -0.26 3.21 30.30
C GLY A 102 -1.49 2.30 30.37
N VAL A 103 -2.60 2.65 29.73
CA VAL A 103 -3.80 1.81 29.66
C VAL A 103 -3.72 0.87 28.46
N PRO A 104 -3.71 -0.47 28.65
CA PRO A 104 -3.72 -1.41 27.54
C PRO A 104 -5.09 -1.41 26.86
N CYS A 105 -5.08 -1.31 25.53
CA CYS A 105 -6.28 -1.33 24.71
C CYS A 105 -6.10 -2.27 23.52
N SER A 106 -7.21 -2.84 23.07
CA SER A 106 -7.22 -3.68 21.86
C SER A 106 -8.58 -3.62 21.18
N GLY A 107 -8.62 -4.05 19.94
CA GLY A 107 -9.84 -4.09 19.18
C GLY A 107 -9.69 -4.55 17.75
N ARG A 108 -10.51 -3.97 16.88
CA ARG A 108 -10.56 -4.30 15.45
C ARG A 108 -10.33 -3.06 14.60
N TRP A 109 -9.89 -3.29 13.38
CA TRP A 109 -9.88 -2.27 12.35
C TRP A 109 -10.55 -2.80 11.10
N GLU A 110 -11.08 -1.88 10.31
CA GLU A 110 -11.68 -2.10 9.01
C GLU A 110 -11.13 -1.07 8.02
N ALA A 111 -11.02 -1.44 6.76
CA ALA A 111 -10.55 -0.57 5.70
C ALA A 111 -11.42 -0.70 4.45
N SER A 112 -11.63 0.42 3.77
CA SER A 112 -12.20 0.48 2.44
C SER A 112 -11.33 1.36 1.54
N ARG A 113 -11.17 0.95 0.29
CA ARG A 113 -10.48 1.75 -0.71
C ARG A 113 -11.33 2.98 -1.04
N GLN A 114 -10.67 4.13 -1.23
CA GLN A 114 -11.32 5.36 -1.69
C GLN A 114 -11.58 5.33 -3.20
#